data_AF-A0A8X6LTI0-F1
#
_entry.id   AF-A0A8X6LTI0-F1
#
_cell.length_a   1.000
_cell.length_b   1.000
_cell.length_c   1.000
_cell.angle_alpha   90.00
_cell.angle_beta   90.00
_cell.angle_gamma   90.00
#
_symmetry.space_group_name_H-M   'P 1'
#
loop_
_entity.id
_entity.type
_entity.pdbx_description
1 polymer ?
#
loop_
_entity_poly.entity_id
_entity_poly.type
_entity_poly.pdbx_seq_one_letter_code
_entity_poly.pdbx_strand_id
1 'polypeptide(L)'
;MLLSQNECIDEKGDKHAIGEMWNDNPKCEQMQCIPIDDTLYIEGYGCGKIHPPKPCTVVPGRGIKYPDCCPQIDCPNGAIW
;
A
#
# COMPACT_ATOMS: atom_id res chain seq x y z
N MET A 1 23.00 23.30 -12.93
CA MET A 1 23.18 21.91 -12.50
C MET A 1 21.81 21.28 -12.46
N LEU A 2 21.45 20.48 -13.48
CA LEU A 2 20.20 19.72 -13.51
C LEU A 2 20.45 18.45 -12.71
N LEU A 3 19.81 18.29 -11.55
CA LEU A 3 19.90 17.05 -10.78
C LEU A 3 19.15 15.98 -11.57
N SER A 4 19.91 15.05 -12.16
CA SER A 4 19.42 13.81 -12.76
C SER A 4 18.94 12.83 -11.68
N GLN A 5 18.03 13.26 -10.81
CA GLN A 5 17.37 12.33 -9.90
C GLN A 5 16.39 11.50 -10.74
N ASN A 6 16.88 10.35 -11.21
CA ASN A 6 16.08 9.32 -11.88
C ASN A 6 15.59 8.26 -10.88
N GLU A 7 15.71 8.54 -9.59
CA GLU A 7 15.42 7.62 -8.49
C GLU A 7 14.64 8.37 -7.40
N CYS A 8 13.60 7.72 -6.86
CA CYS A 8 12.98 8.14 -5.61
C CYS A 8 13.82 7.64 -4.43
N ILE A 9 13.80 8.38 -3.32
CA ILE A 9 14.42 7.97 -2.05
C ILE A 9 13.31 7.82 -1.01
N ASP A 10 13.15 6.62 -0.44
CA ASP A 10 12.12 6.36 0.54
C ASP A 10 12.51 6.84 1.96
N GLU A 11 11.63 6.64 2.95
CA GLU A 11 11.89 7.05 4.33
C GLU A 11 13.04 6.29 5.01
N LYS A 12 13.47 5.15 4.45
CA LYS A 12 14.60 4.34 4.91
C LYS A 12 15.91 4.76 4.24
N GLY A 13 15.84 5.65 3.24
CA GLY A 13 16.97 6.09 2.43
C GLY A 13 17.27 5.16 1.26
N ASP A 14 16.40 4.18 0.99
CA ASP A 14 16.54 3.26 -0.13
C ASP A 14 16.17 3.96 -1.44
N LYS A 15 16.92 3.63 -2.50
CA LYS A 15 16.74 4.22 -3.83
C LYS A 15 15.88 3.30 -4.69
N HIS A 16 14.90 3.89 -5.35
CA HIS A 16 13.98 3.17 -6.25
C HIS A 16 13.95 3.82 -7.62
N ALA A 17 14.11 3.02 -8.67
CA ALA A 17 14.05 3.51 -10.04
C ALA A 17 12.63 3.98 -10.40
N ILE A 18 12.51 4.89 -11.36
CA ILE A 18 11.22 5.26 -11.95
C ILE A 18 10.47 4.01 -12.42
N GLY A 19 9.22 3.87 -11.98
CA GLY A 19 8.34 2.75 -12.27
C GLY A 19 8.55 1.53 -11.37
N GLU A 20 9.61 1.49 -10.57
CA GLU A 20 9.84 0.42 -9.59
C GLU A 20 8.72 0.39 -8.55
N MET A 21 8.28 -0.83 -8.22
CA MET A 21 7.31 -1.08 -7.16
C MET A 21 7.98 -1.85 -6.02
N TRP A 22 7.75 -1.41 -4.78
CA TRP A 22 8.24 -2.08 -3.58
C TRP A 22 7.16 -2.12 -2.50
N ASN A 23 7.40 -2.90 -1.43
CA ASN A 23 6.43 -3.07 -0.35
C ASN A 23 7.03 -2.60 0.97
N ASP A 24 6.24 -1.86 1.75
CA ASP A 24 6.51 -1.62 3.17
C ASP A 24 5.66 -2.58 4.01
N ASN A 25 6.15 -3.81 4.18
CA ASN A 25 5.38 -4.87 4.86
C ASN A 25 4.92 -4.48 6.29
N PRO A 26 5.72 -3.78 7.13
CA PRO A 26 5.26 -3.28 8.43
C PRO A 26 4.03 -2.38 8.37
N LYS A 27 3.86 -1.58 7.30
CA LYS A 27 2.70 -0.70 7.09
C LYS A 27 1.60 -1.33 6.23
N CYS A 28 1.86 -2.49 5.64
CA CYS A 28 0.97 -3.11 4.66
C CYS A 28 0.67 -2.17 3.47
N GLU A 29 1.73 -1.57 2.92
CA GLU A 29 1.67 -0.64 1.81
C GLU A 29 2.48 -1.13 0.61
N GLN A 30 2.03 -0.79 -0.59
CA GLN A 30 2.80 -0.91 -1.83
C GLN A 30 3.10 0.50 -2.34
N MET A 31 4.34 0.73 -2.73
CA MET A 31 4.81 2.03 -3.19
C MET A 31 5.28 1.93 -4.63
N GLN A 32 5.20 3.04 -5.36
CA GLN A 32 5.75 3.18 -6.70
C GLN A 32 6.44 4.54 -6.87
N CYS A 33 7.60 4.55 -7.51
CA CYS A 33 8.26 5.79 -7.91
C CYS A 33 7.66 6.26 -9.23
N ILE A 34 6.97 7.40 -9.22
CA ILE A 34 6.29 7.95 -10.40
C ILE A 34 6.84 9.33 -10.74
N PRO A 35 7.08 9.64 -12.03
CA PRO A 35 7.37 10.98 -12.48
C PRO A 35 6.07 11.72 -12.75
N ILE A 36 5.92 12.92 -12.18
CA ILE A 36 4.84 13.86 -12.52
C ILE A 36 5.50 15.18 -12.90
N ASP A 37 5.32 15.59 -14.16
CA ASP A 37 6.06 16.68 -14.78
C ASP A 37 7.58 16.50 -14.60
N ASP A 38 8.28 17.52 -14.08
CA ASP A 38 9.73 17.49 -13.81
C ASP A 38 10.07 17.06 -12.36
N THR A 39 9.12 16.45 -11.63
CA THR A 39 9.30 16.04 -10.22
C THR A 39 9.01 14.56 -10.01
N LEU A 40 9.83 13.91 -9.18
CA LEU A 40 9.60 12.53 -8.75
C LEU A 40 8.75 12.49 -7.47
N TYR A 41 7.77 11.59 -7.47
CA TYR A 41 6.90 11.32 -6.33
C TYR A 41 6.95 9.83 -5.99
N ILE A 42 6.78 9.54 -4.71
CA ILE A 42 6.47 8.19 -4.25
C ILE A 42 4.96 8.12 -4.06
N GLU A 43 4.29 7.33 -4.89
CA GLU A 43 2.86 7.02 -4.75
C GLU A 43 2.70 5.79 -3.87
N GLY A 44 1.78 5.87 -2.90
CA GLY A 44 1.54 4.80 -1.93
C GLY A 44 0.11 4.27 -1.97
N TYR A 45 0.00 2.94 -1.95
CA TYR A 45 -1.23 2.18 -1.93
C TYR A 45 -1.33 1.45 -0.60
N GLY A 46 -2.32 1.83 0.20
CA GLY A 46 -2.56 1.26 1.53
C GLY A 46 -3.95 0.63 1.66
N CYS A 47 -4.18 -0.02 2.79
CA CYS A 47 -5.48 -0.62 3.09
C CYS A 47 -6.56 0.45 3.33
N GLY A 48 -7.72 0.24 2.72
CA GLY A 48 -8.89 1.08 2.97
C GLY A 48 -9.39 0.97 4.42
N LYS A 49 -10.00 2.05 4.92
CA LYS A 49 -10.73 2.00 6.20
C LYS A 49 -12.06 1.29 5.98
N ILE A 50 -12.28 0.22 6.72
CA ILE A 50 -13.51 -0.59 6.65
C ILE A 50 -14.34 -0.41 7.92
N HIS A 51 -15.66 -0.42 7.76
CA HIS A 51 -16.61 -0.42 8.86
C HIS A 51 -17.58 -1.59 8.66
N PRO A 52 -17.46 -2.68 9.42
CA PRO A 52 -18.34 -3.84 9.23
C PRO A 52 -19.74 -3.55 9.80
N PRO A 53 -20.81 -3.91 9.08
CA PRO A 53 -22.14 -3.97 9.67
C PRO A 53 -22.21 -5.14 10.66
N LYS A 54 -23.10 -5.06 11.64
CA LYS A 54 -23.40 -6.22 12.50
C LYS A 54 -24.10 -7.32 11.67
N PRO A 55 -23.83 -8.62 11.90
CA PRO A 55 -22.97 -9.20 12.94
C PRO A 55 -21.52 -9.46 12.48
N CYS A 56 -21.05 -8.82 11.41
CA CYS A 56 -19.70 -9.03 10.88
C CYS A 56 -18.62 -8.34 11.73
N THR A 57 -17.39 -8.83 11.63
CA THR A 57 -16.23 -8.30 12.35
C THR A 57 -15.07 -8.05 11.40
N VAL A 58 -14.17 -7.15 11.78
CA VAL A 58 -12.88 -7.00 11.10
C VAL A 58 -11.93 -8.07 11.61
N VAL A 59 -11.33 -8.82 10.69
CA VAL A 59 -10.29 -9.81 10.97
C VAL A 59 -8.97 -9.41 10.30
N PRO A 60 -7.81 -9.82 10.85
CA PRO A 60 -6.52 -9.57 10.21
C PRO A 60 -6.44 -10.15 8.79
N GLY A 61 -5.65 -9.51 7.92
CA GLY A 61 -5.28 -10.07 6.63
C GLY A 61 -4.45 -11.36 6.78
N ARG A 62 -4.31 -12.12 5.69
CA ARG A 62 -3.66 -13.44 5.71
C ARG A 62 -2.30 -13.47 5.00
N GLY A 63 -1.93 -12.39 4.31
CA GLY A 63 -0.65 -12.26 3.63
C GLY A 63 0.34 -11.37 4.36
N ILE A 64 1.55 -11.29 3.80
CA ILE A 64 2.65 -10.45 4.30
C ILE A 64 2.71 -9.11 3.54
N LYS A 65 2.26 -9.09 2.29
CA LYS A 65 2.37 -7.95 1.37
C LYS A 65 1.00 -7.38 1.05
N TYR A 66 0.96 -6.10 0.68
CA TYR A 66 -0.25 -5.49 0.15
C TYR A 66 -0.65 -6.18 -1.18
N PRO A 67 -1.95 -6.42 -1.44
CA PRO A 67 -3.11 -6.15 -0.58
C PRO A 67 -3.46 -7.30 0.40
N ASP A 68 -2.76 -8.43 0.36
CA ASP A 68 -3.12 -9.63 1.12
C ASP A 68 -2.98 -9.49 2.65
N CYS A 69 -2.13 -8.56 3.12
CA CYS A 69 -2.04 -8.21 4.53
C CYS A 69 -3.19 -7.29 5.00
N CYS A 70 -4.04 -6.79 4.11
CA CYS A 70 -5.11 -5.87 4.48
C CYS A 70 -6.21 -6.56 5.30
N PRO A 71 -6.78 -5.88 6.33
CA PRO A 71 -7.88 -6.41 7.11
C PRO A 71 -9.07 -6.79 6.22
N GLN A 72 -9.72 -7.89 6.57
CA GLN A 72 -10.90 -8.40 5.86
C GLN A 72 -12.12 -8.33 6.76
N ILE A 73 -13.31 -8.38 6.17
CA ILE A 73 -14.54 -8.55 6.93
C ILE A 73 -14.91 -10.03 6.95
N ASP A 74 -15.05 -10.58 8.14
CA ASP A 74 -15.59 -11.92 8.35
C ASP A 74 -17.02 -11.82 8.88
N CYS A 75 -17.92 -12.57 8.26
CA CYS A 75 -19.32 -12.59 8.64
C CYS A 75 -19.73 -14.01 9.00
N PRO A 76 -20.47 -14.21 10.10
CA PRO A 76 -21.12 -15.48 10.39
C PRO A 76 -21.94 -15.95 9.18
N ASN A 77 -21.87 -17.25 8.88
CA ASN A 77 -22.51 -17.86 7.70
C ASN A 77 -23.94 -17.33 7.46
N GLY A 78 -24.16 -16.70 6.30
CA GLY A 78 -25.47 -16.23 5.86
C GLY A 78 -25.72 -14.72 5.99
N ALA A 79 -24.76 -13.91 6.44
CA ALA A 79 -24.87 -12.47 6.24
C ALA A 79 -24.72 -12.16 4.75
N ILE A 80 -25.85 -11.91 4.10
CA ILE A 80 -25.93 -11.38 2.74
C ILE A 80 -25.68 -9.88 2.84
N TRP A 81 -24.76 -9.37 2.02
CA TRP A 81 -24.49 -7.94 1.88
C TRP A 81 -25.56 -7.26 1.04
#